data_AF-A0A9P1GV83-F1
#
_entry.id   AF-A0A9P1GV83-F1
#
_cell.length_a   1.000
_cell.length_b   1.000
_cell.length_c   1.000
_cell.angle_alpha   90.00
_cell.angle_beta   90.00
_cell.angle_gamma   90.00
#
_symmetry.space_group_name_H-M   'P 1'
#
loop_
_entity.id
_entity.type
_entity.pdbx_description
1 polymer ?
#
loop_
_entity_poly.entity_id
_entity_poly.type
_entity_poly.pdbx_seq_one_letter_code
_entity_poly.pdbx_strand_id
1 'polypeptide(L)' 'MASPLFPKEDVPALKAWIVKRLENTSDADADVLGEYVIELLRHDGDAKSIRELCKQEIRDFLNDNDWV' A
#
# COMPACT_ATOMS: atom_id res chain seq x y z
N MET A 1 -18.90 -6.78 12.89
CA MET A 1 -17.86 -7.78 12.56
C MET A 1 -17.06 -7.19 11.43
N ALA A 2 -15.82 -6.76 11.68
CA ALA A 2 -14.97 -6.26 10.61
C ALA A 2 -14.65 -7.43 9.68
N SER A 3 -15.08 -7.32 8.42
CA SER A 3 -14.73 -8.33 7.42
C SER A 3 -13.31 -8.02 6.94
N PRO A 4 -12.44 -9.03 6.81
CA PRO A 4 -11.11 -8.82 6.26
C PRO A 4 -11.25 -8.18 4.87
N LEU A 5 -10.40 -7.19 4.59
CA LEU A 5 -10.45 -6.44 3.33
C LEU A 5 -10.13 -7.32 2.11
N PHE A 6 -9.35 -8.38 2.32
CA PHE A 6 -8.94 -9.32 1.27
C PHE A 6 -8.59 -10.68 1.89
N PRO A 7 -8.67 -11.77 1.11
CA PRO A 7 -8.24 -13.09 1.54
C PRO A 7 -6.74 -13.13 1.84
N LYS A 8 -6.33 -13.91 2.86
CA LYS A 8 -4.90 -14.06 3.21
C LYS A 8 -4.08 -14.73 2.09
N GLU A 9 -4.73 -15.54 1.27
CA GLU A 9 -4.15 -16.20 0.09
C GLU A 9 -3.75 -15.22 -1.02
N ASP A 10 -4.41 -14.05 -1.09
CA ASP A 10 -4.11 -13.03 -2.09
C ASP A 10 -2.99 -12.08 -1.66
N VAL A 11 -2.56 -12.13 -0.39
CA VAL A 11 -1.46 -11.29 0.15
C VAL A 11 -0.21 -11.33 -0.74
N PRO A 12 0.30 -12.50 -1.19
CA PRO A 12 1.51 -12.55 -2.01
C PRO A 12 1.31 -11.92 -3.39
N ALA A 13 0.14 -12.16 -4.01
CA ALA A 13 -0.21 -11.60 -5.31
C ALA A 13 -0.41 -10.07 -5.23
N LEU A 14 -1.05 -9.61 -4.16
CA LEU A 14 -1.28 -8.20 -3.87
C LEU A 14 0.04 -7.47 -3.61
N LYS A 15 0.93 -8.05 -2.79
CA LYS A 15 2.28 -7.51 -2.56
C LYS A 15 3.02 -7.37 -3.88
N ALA A 16 3.09 -8.44 -4.69
CA ALA A 16 3.79 -8.40 -5.97
C ALA A 16 3.22 -7.33 -6.93
N TRP A 17 1.90 -7.14 -6.92
CA TRP A 17 1.26 -6.08 -7.70
C TRP A 17 1.61 -4.68 -7.19
N ILE A 18 1.61 -4.48 -5.87
CA ILE A 18 1.97 -3.20 -5.23
C ILE A 18 3.44 -2.85 -5.53
N VAL A 19 4.37 -3.78 -5.29
CA VAL A 19 5.80 -3.60 -5.57
C VAL A 19 6.00 -3.17 -7.03
N LYS A 20 5.46 -3.93 -7.98
CA LYS A 20 5.56 -3.61 -9.42
C LYS A 20 4.95 -2.26 -9.79
N ARG A 21 3.90 -1.82 -9.08
CA ARG A 21 3.29 -0.50 -9.29
C ARG A 21 4.21 0.60 -8.76
N LEU A 22 4.76 0.42 -7.56
CA LEU A 22 5.60 1.39 -6.87
C LEU A 22 6.98 1.53 -7.51
N GLU A 23 7.58 0.45 -8.03
CA GLU A 23 8.79 0.49 -8.85
C GLU A 23 8.70 1.48 -10.02
N ASN A 24 7.49 1.73 -10.53
CA ASN A 24 7.25 2.65 -11.64
C ASN A 24 6.85 4.07 -11.19
N THR A 25 6.60 4.31 -9.91
CA THR A 25 6.04 5.58 -9.40
C THR A 25 6.80 6.21 -8.24
N SER A 26 7.79 5.53 -7.68
CA SER A 26 8.57 5.97 -6.53
C SER A 26 10.05 5.61 -6.71
N ASP A 27 10.94 6.50 -6.29
CA ASP A 27 12.38 6.22 -6.14
C ASP A 27 12.71 5.51 -4.81
N ALA A 28 11.72 5.30 -3.94
CA ALA A 28 11.89 4.54 -2.71
C ALA A 28 11.86 3.03 -2.98
N ASP A 29 12.43 2.27 -2.04
CA ASP A 29 12.51 0.81 -2.14
C ASP A 29 11.10 0.18 -2.19
N ALA A 30 10.72 -0.29 -3.37
CA ALA A 30 9.39 -0.79 -3.66
C ALA A 30 9.07 -2.06 -2.86
N ASP A 31 10.07 -2.89 -2.54
CA ASP A 31 9.89 -4.10 -1.73
C ASP A 31 9.53 -3.76 -0.28
N VAL A 32 10.23 -2.78 0.30
CA VAL A 32 9.98 -2.27 1.66
C VAL A 32 8.60 -1.63 1.75
N LEU A 33 8.25 -0.81 0.76
CA LEU A 33 6.91 -0.21 0.67
C LEU A 33 5.80 -1.24 0.49
N GLY A 34 6.02 -2.26 -0.35
CA GLY A 34 5.04 -3.31 -0.57
C GLY A 34 4.70 -4.06 0.72
N GLU A 35 5.70 -4.34 1.55
CA GLU A 35 5.49 -4.89 2.90
C GLU A 35 4.72 -3.93 3.80
N TYR A 36 5.08 -2.66 3.80
CA TYR A 36 4.41 -1.65 4.60
C TYR A 36 2.91 -1.51 4.25
N VAL A 37 2.57 -1.48 2.97
CA VAL A 37 1.17 -1.41 2.50
C VAL A 37 0.39 -2.66 2.89
N ILE A 38 0.99 -3.85 2.82
CA ILE A 38 0.33 -5.08 3.27
C ILE A 38 0.06 -5.04 4.77
N GLU A 39 0.99 -4.52 5.58
CA GLU A 39 0.81 -4.39 7.02
C GLU A 39 -0.27 -3.36 7.37
N LEU A 40 -0.32 -2.23 6.64
CA LEU A 40 -1.41 -1.25 6.73
C LEU A 40 -2.76 -1.87 6.39
N LEU A 41 -2.83 -2.69 5.34
CA LEU A 41 -4.03 -3.37 4.91
C LEU A 41 -4.47 -4.50 5.87
N ARG A 42 -3.53 -5.07 6.62
CA ARG A 42 -3.79 -6.05 7.69
C ARG A 42 -4.29 -5.41 8.98
N HIS A 43 -4.09 -4.11 9.15
CA HIS A 43 -4.59 -3.38 10.31
C HIS A 43 -6.12 -3.53 10.41
N ASP A 44 -6.66 -3.76 11.60
CA ASP A 44 -8.10 -3.89 11.79
C ASP A 44 -8.77 -2.52 11.61
N GLY A 45 -9.37 -2.29 10.43
CA GLY A 45 -10.03 -1.03 10.10
C GLY A 45 -10.96 -1.14 8.89
N ASP A 46 -11.89 -0.19 8.78
CA ASP A 46 -12.75 -0.10 7.61
C ASP A 46 -11.94 0.25 6.36
N ALA A 47 -12.34 -0.28 5.20
CA ALA A 47 -11.70 -0.03 3.91
C ALA A 47 -11.47 1.46 3.62
N LYS A 48 -12.39 2.30 4.10
CA LYS A 48 -12.33 3.75 3.95
C LYS A 48 -11.20 4.37 4.77
N SER A 49 -11.06 3.95 6.03
CA SER A 49 -10.01 4.44 6.93
C SER A 49 -8.64 3.96 6.48
N ILE A 50 -8.52 2.68 6.10
CA ILE A 50 -7.26 2.13 5.58
C ILE A 50 -6.88 2.79 4.26
N ARG A 51 -7.85 3.10 3.38
CA ARG A 51 -7.57 3.83 2.14
C ARG A 51 -7.01 5.23 2.40
N GLU A 52 -7.57 5.96 3.35
CA GLU A 52 -7.04 7.29 3.70
C GLU A 52 -5.68 7.20 4.41
N LEU A 53 -5.48 6.20 5.27
CA LEU A 53 -4.20 5.91 5.92
C LEU A 53 -3.13 5.58 4.88
N CYS A 54 -3.40 4.64 3.96
CA CYS A 54 -2.52 4.33 2.84
C CYS A 54 -2.23 5.57 1.99
N LYS A 55 -3.22 6.42 1.70
CA LYS A 55 -2.96 7.67 0.96
C LYS A 55 -2.06 8.63 1.71
N GLN A 56 -2.23 8.79 3.02
CA GLN A 56 -1.40 9.71 3.80
C GLN A 56 0.02 9.18 3.96
N GLU A 57 0.15 7.92 4.34
CA GLU A 57 1.44 7.29 4.59
C GLU A 57 2.24 7.06 3.30
N ILE A 58 1.60 6.53 2.25
CA ILE A 58 2.27 6.27 0.95
C ILE A 58 2.58 7.58 0.21
N ARG A 59 1.89 8.69 0.50
CA ARG A 59 2.16 10.00 -0.14
C ARG A 59 3.58 10.48 0.09
N ASP A 60 4.14 10.26 1.28
CA ASP A 60 5.53 10.64 1.58
C ASP A 60 6.55 9.78 0.80
N PHE A 61 6.13 8.60 0.34
CA PHE A 61 6.98 7.69 -0.42
C PHE A 61 6.81 7.80 -1.93
N LEU A 62 5.65 8.23 -2.42
CA LEU A 62 5.44 8.50 -3.84
C LEU A 62 6.19 9.77 -4.20
N ASN A 63 6.95 9.75 -5.31
CA ASN A 63 7.71 10.91 -5.75
C ASN A 63 6.77 12.12 -5.92
N ASP A 64 6.85 13.08 -4.99
CA ASP A 64 6.12 14.35 -5.00
C ASP A 64 6.77 15.34 -5.99
N ASN A 65 7.11 14.85 -7.19
CA ASN A 65 7.94 15.57 -8.14
C ASN A 65 7.28 15.67 -9.52
N ASP A 66 6.02 16.11 -9.54
CA ASP A 66 5.40 16.65 -10.76
C ASP A 66 4.44 17.81 -10.42
N TRP A 67 5.00 18.84 -9.79
CA TRP A 67 4.43 20.20 -9.80
C TRP A 67 5.57 21.18 -10.09
N VAL A 68 6.04 21.18 -11.34
CA VAL A 68 6.74 22.32 -11.94
C VAL A 68 5.81 23.01 -12.92
#